data_AF-A0A820JHX0-F1
#
_entry.id   AF-A0A820JHX0-F1
#
_cell.length_a   1.000
_cell.length_b   1.000
_cell.length_c   1.000
_cell.angle_alpha   90.00
_cell.angle_beta   90.00
_cell.angle_gamma   90.00
#
_symmetry.space_group_name_H-M   'P 1'
#
loop_
_entity.id
_entity.type
_entity.pdbx_description
1 polymer ?
#
loop_
_entity_poly.entity_id
_entity_poly.type
_entity_poly.pdbx_seq_one_letter_code
_entity_poly.pdbx_strand_id
1 'polypeptide(L)'
;MNNTNNETTSSSVPPLTQTKDTINSTTNTSNKVLDKIVNPGLEFCRRNCEQCALVEKSHTDKVQSPLQIKCEGRYTTINCLNMPGRCAKSKFGMSPYVHLGDGTFDLILVKRSWFTGFLRFLIQVASDGRTIEDLHNVERHRVSEVLIRPMQKD
;
A
#
# COMPACT_ATOMS: atom_id res chain seq x y z
N MET A 1 14.16 -9.91 -62.69
CA MET A 1 12.72 -10.26 -62.55
C MET A 1 12.38 -10.49 -61.09
N ASN A 2 11.34 -9.78 -60.64
CA ASN A 2 10.39 -10.07 -59.56
C ASN A 2 10.86 -10.17 -58.09
N ASN A 3 10.66 -9.00 -57.48
CA ASN A 3 10.22 -8.64 -56.14
C ASN A 3 9.16 -9.57 -55.48
N THR A 4 9.26 -9.78 -54.16
CA THR A 4 8.12 -10.10 -53.26
C THR A 4 8.27 -9.39 -51.91
N ASN A 5 7.40 -8.40 -51.77
CA ASN A 5 6.85 -7.65 -50.64
C ASN A 5 7.08 -8.17 -49.21
N ASN A 6 7.40 -7.24 -48.30
CA ASN A 6 6.83 -7.18 -46.94
C ASN A 6 6.60 -5.70 -46.56
N GLU A 7 5.36 -5.39 -46.22
CA GLU A 7 4.87 -4.05 -45.88
C GLU A 7 5.41 -3.58 -44.52
N THR A 8 6.04 -2.40 -44.50
CA THR A 8 6.38 -1.67 -43.27
C THR A 8 5.52 -0.41 -43.22
N THR A 9 4.62 -0.35 -42.25
CA THR A 9 3.75 0.79 -41.98
C THR A 9 4.54 1.92 -41.34
N SER A 10 4.45 3.08 -41.99
CA SER A 10 5.03 4.37 -41.62
C SER A 10 4.34 4.99 -40.40
N SER A 11 5.12 5.40 -39.40
CA SER A 11 4.69 6.42 -38.42
C SER A 11 5.63 7.61 -38.53
N SER A 12 5.12 8.68 -39.17
CA SER A 12 5.80 9.96 -39.34
C SER A 12 5.61 10.82 -38.10
N VAL A 13 6.72 11.14 -37.43
CA VAL A 13 6.82 12.13 -36.34
C VAL A 13 6.87 13.54 -36.95
N PRO A 14 6.06 14.51 -36.50
CA PRO A 14 6.25 15.92 -36.85
C PRO A 14 7.13 16.66 -35.82
N PRO A 15 7.82 17.77 -36.21
CA PRO A 15 8.95 18.32 -35.48
C PRO A 15 8.58 19.33 -34.38
N LEU A 16 9.48 19.41 -33.40
CA LEU A 16 9.51 20.35 -32.28
C LEU A 16 9.59 21.81 -32.78
N THR A 17 8.66 22.66 -32.35
CA THR A 17 8.83 24.12 -32.42
C THR A 17 8.64 24.70 -31.03
N GLN A 18 9.65 25.45 -30.57
CA GLN A 18 9.72 26.09 -29.26
C GLN A 18 8.78 27.29 -29.19
N THR A 19 7.99 27.40 -28.13
CA THR A 19 7.49 28.68 -27.63
C THR A 19 7.97 28.86 -26.20
N LYS A 20 8.91 29.80 -26.06
CA LYS A 20 9.27 30.44 -24.79
C LYS A 20 8.10 31.33 -24.42
N ASP A 21 7.42 31.03 -23.31
CA ASP A 21 6.68 32.04 -22.56
C ASP A 21 6.80 31.78 -21.06
N THR A 22 7.61 32.65 -20.45
CA THR A 22 7.35 33.30 -19.16
C THR A 22 7.15 32.39 -17.94
N ILE A 23 8.30 32.09 -17.33
CA ILE A 23 8.45 31.82 -15.90
C ILE A 23 7.88 33.01 -15.14
N ASN A 24 6.84 32.79 -14.33
CA ASN A 24 6.58 33.41 -13.02
C ASN A 24 5.12 33.13 -12.59
N SER A 25 4.89 32.05 -11.83
CA SER A 25 3.83 31.87 -10.80
C SER A 25 3.43 30.39 -10.64
N THR A 26 4.26 29.53 -10.04
CA THR A 26 3.83 28.13 -9.76
C THR A 26 4.58 27.44 -8.62
N THR A 27 4.82 28.11 -7.49
CA THR A 27 5.49 27.46 -6.33
C THR A 27 4.53 27.02 -5.22
N ASN A 28 3.30 27.53 -5.18
CA ASN A 28 2.37 27.26 -4.07
C ASN A 28 1.55 25.96 -4.21
N THR A 29 1.44 25.39 -5.42
CA THR A 29 0.61 24.20 -5.68
C THR A 29 1.38 22.89 -5.49
N SER A 30 2.68 22.90 -5.78
CA SER A 30 3.53 21.69 -5.74
C SER A 30 3.77 21.22 -4.30
N ASN A 31 3.98 22.15 -3.37
CA ASN A 31 4.16 21.83 -1.95
C ASN A 31 2.90 21.24 -1.31
N LYS A 32 1.70 21.73 -1.67
CA LYS A 32 0.44 21.18 -1.15
C LYS A 32 0.17 19.74 -1.60
N VAL A 33 0.63 19.35 -2.79
CA VAL A 33 0.49 17.97 -3.28
C VAL A 33 1.49 17.07 -2.56
N LEU A 34 2.74 17.52 -2.42
CA LEU A 34 3.76 16.81 -1.65
C LEU A 34 3.36 16.65 -0.17
N ASP A 35 2.84 17.69 0.46
CA ASP A 35 2.38 17.66 1.86
C ASP A 35 1.23 16.67 2.07
N LYS A 36 0.35 16.50 1.07
CA LYS A 36 -0.72 15.48 1.11
C LYS A 36 -0.22 14.05 0.90
N ILE A 37 0.85 13.87 0.15
CA ILE A 37 1.50 12.56 -0.04
C ILE A 37 2.26 12.17 1.24
N VAL A 38 2.93 13.15 1.87
CA VAL A 38 3.73 12.95 3.08
C VAL A 38 2.86 12.83 4.33
N ASN A 39 1.75 13.58 4.40
CA ASN A 39 0.78 13.52 5.49
C ASN A 39 -0.63 13.29 4.91
N PRO A 40 -0.97 12.04 4.53
CA PRO A 40 -2.34 11.68 4.21
C PRO A 40 -3.12 11.70 5.53
N GLY A 41 -3.55 12.88 5.95
CA GLY A 41 -4.34 13.02 7.16
C GLY A 41 -5.66 12.32 6.94
N LEU A 42 -5.86 11.11 7.46
CA LEU A 42 -7.17 10.47 7.59
C LEU A 42 -7.03 9.16 8.38
N GLU A 43 -7.88 9.01 9.40
CA GLU A 43 -8.22 7.72 9.98
C GLU A 43 -8.58 6.74 8.86
N PHE A 44 -7.77 5.68 8.70
CA PHE A 44 -7.89 4.75 7.59
C PHE A 44 -9.01 3.73 7.82
N CYS A 45 -9.96 3.66 6.89
CA CYS A 45 -11.00 2.64 6.93
C CYS A 45 -10.42 1.25 6.68
N ARG A 46 -10.47 0.37 7.68
CA ARG A 46 -10.03 -1.03 7.56
C ARG A 46 -10.76 -1.87 6.50
N ARG A 47 -11.87 -1.38 5.93
CA ARG A 47 -12.69 -2.08 4.93
C ARG A 47 -12.73 -1.41 3.55
N ASN A 48 -11.98 -0.32 3.35
CA ASN A 48 -12.05 0.50 2.14
C ASN A 48 -13.50 0.89 1.75
N CYS A 49 -14.24 1.45 2.72
CA CYS A 49 -15.63 1.87 2.53
C CYS A 49 -15.71 3.25 1.85
N GLU A 50 -16.50 3.41 0.79
CA GLU A 50 -16.68 4.71 0.10
C GLU A 50 -17.23 5.80 1.02
N GLN A 51 -17.95 5.43 2.10
CA GLN A 51 -18.49 6.38 3.07
C GLN A 51 -17.43 6.99 3.98
N CYS A 52 -16.29 6.32 4.15
CA CYS A 52 -15.26 6.71 5.11
C CYS A 52 -14.36 7.84 4.55
N ALA A 53 -14.35 8.03 3.23
CA ALA A 53 -13.69 9.14 2.55
C ALA A 53 -14.43 10.48 2.69
N LEU A 54 -15.66 10.48 3.21
CA LEU A 54 -16.49 11.68 3.33
C LEU A 54 -16.38 12.38 4.70
N VAL A 55 -15.64 11.79 5.65
CA VAL A 55 -15.43 12.38 6.99
C VAL A 55 -14.22 13.33 6.98
N GLU A 56 -14.21 14.27 6.05
CA GLU A 56 -13.35 15.45 6.10
C GLU A 56 -14.25 16.69 6.07
N LYS A 57 -14.83 17.08 7.21
CA LYS A 57 -15.39 18.44 7.38
C LYS A 57 -15.84 18.83 8.80
N SER A 58 -15.09 18.47 9.83
CA SER A 58 -15.10 19.26 11.07
C SER A 58 -14.06 18.71 12.03
N HIS A 59 -12.87 19.31 12.08
CA HIS A 59 -12.11 19.59 13.31
C HIS A 59 -10.67 20.02 12.95
N THR A 60 -10.51 21.34 12.82
CA THR A 60 -9.42 22.16 13.38
C THR A 60 -8.07 21.50 13.70
N ASP A 61 -7.03 21.91 12.96
CA ASP A 61 -5.71 22.35 13.43
C ASP A 61 -5.11 21.66 14.66
N LYS A 62 -4.94 20.34 14.59
CA LYS A 62 -3.88 19.66 15.33
C LYS A 62 -3.16 18.76 14.36
N VAL A 63 -1.89 19.05 14.08
CA VAL A 63 -0.97 18.12 13.44
C VAL A 63 -0.95 16.88 14.35
N GLN A 64 -1.75 15.87 14.03
CA GLN A 64 -1.75 14.62 14.75
C GLN A 64 -0.40 13.98 14.47
N SER A 65 0.47 13.96 15.49
CA SER A 65 1.69 13.15 15.43
C SER A 65 1.29 11.72 15.05
N PRO A 66 2.01 11.07 14.11
CA PRO A 66 1.65 9.73 13.68
C PRO A 66 1.52 8.81 14.89
N LEU A 67 0.38 8.11 14.98
CA LEU A 67 0.10 7.17 16.07
C LEU A 67 1.20 6.10 16.11
N GLN A 68 2.02 6.11 17.16
CA GLN A 68 3.07 5.11 17.33
C GLN A 68 2.52 3.89 18.08
N ILE A 69 2.54 2.73 17.43
CA ILE A 69 2.14 1.45 18.03
C ILE A 69 3.40 0.65 18.35
N LYS A 70 3.54 0.22 19.61
CA LYS A 70 4.62 -0.66 20.06
C LYS A 70 4.08 -2.08 20.25
N CYS A 71 4.52 -3.00 19.41
CA CYS A 71 4.20 -4.42 19.51
C CYS A 71 5.43 -5.20 20.00
N GLU A 72 5.29 -5.94 21.08
CA GLU A 72 6.35 -6.81 21.62
C GLU A 72 5.82 -8.24 21.74
N GLY A 73 6.63 -9.22 21.36
CA GLY A 73 6.24 -10.61 21.43
C GLY A 73 7.10 -11.55 20.60
N ARG A 74 6.68 -12.81 20.57
CA ARG A 74 7.27 -13.82 19.69
C ARG A 74 6.36 -13.96 18.46
N TYR A 75 6.94 -13.79 17.28
CA TYR A 75 6.23 -13.86 16.02
C TYR A 75 6.79 -15.00 15.17
N THR A 76 5.91 -15.76 14.51
CA THR A 76 6.32 -16.76 13.51
C THR A 76 6.69 -16.07 12.21
N THR A 77 5.95 -15.02 11.83
CA THR A 77 6.24 -14.23 10.64
C THR A 77 5.81 -12.78 10.85
N ILE A 78 6.55 -11.88 10.21
CA ILE A 78 6.29 -10.44 10.12
C ILE A 78 6.28 -10.14 8.62
N ASN A 79 5.13 -9.74 8.07
CA ASN A 79 4.99 -9.44 6.65
C ASN A 79 4.66 -7.97 6.46
N CYS A 80 5.42 -7.29 5.61
CA CYS A 80 5.14 -5.93 5.17
C CYS A 80 4.67 -5.99 3.71
N LEU A 81 3.44 -5.58 3.44
CA LEU A 81 2.81 -5.67 2.13
C LEU A 81 2.48 -4.28 1.60
N ASN A 82 3.18 -3.87 0.54
CA ASN A 82 2.89 -2.66 -0.22
C ASN A 82 1.99 -2.93 -1.45
N MET A 83 1.70 -4.20 -1.74
CA MET A 83 0.81 -4.65 -2.80
C MET A 83 0.03 -5.88 -2.33
N PRO A 84 -1.10 -6.21 -2.97
CA PRO A 84 -2.00 -7.21 -2.41
C PRO A 84 -1.44 -8.62 -2.24
N GLY A 85 -0.44 -8.99 -3.04
CA GLY A 85 0.13 -10.34 -3.01
C GLY A 85 -0.79 -11.38 -3.64
N ARG A 86 -1.57 -10.98 -4.67
CA ARG A 86 -2.48 -11.87 -5.40
C ARG A 86 -1.69 -12.79 -6.33
N CYS A 87 -2.09 -14.06 -6.39
CA CYS A 87 -1.58 -15.03 -7.34
C CYS A 87 -2.61 -16.12 -7.63
N ALA A 88 -2.31 -17.06 -8.54
CA ALA A 88 -3.21 -18.18 -8.87
C ALA A 88 -3.60 -19.02 -7.64
N LYS A 89 -2.75 -19.03 -6.60
CA LYS A 89 -2.97 -19.75 -5.34
C LYS A 89 -3.56 -18.89 -4.22
N SER A 90 -3.71 -17.58 -4.42
CA SER A 90 -4.27 -16.65 -3.45
C SER A 90 -4.95 -15.52 -4.22
N LYS A 91 -6.24 -15.71 -4.56
CA LYS A 91 -6.97 -14.78 -5.43
C LYS A 91 -7.06 -13.36 -4.87
N PHE A 92 -7.17 -13.25 -3.54
CA PHE A 92 -7.27 -11.97 -2.84
C PHE A 92 -5.92 -11.48 -2.30
N GLY A 93 -4.94 -12.38 -2.16
CA GLY A 93 -3.65 -12.06 -1.57
C GLY A 93 -3.72 -11.85 -0.06
N MET A 94 -2.58 -11.57 0.56
CA MET A 94 -2.49 -11.32 2.01
C MET A 94 -3.04 -9.96 2.43
N SER A 95 -3.07 -8.98 1.52
CA SER A 95 -3.65 -7.65 1.78
C SER A 95 -4.52 -7.21 0.60
N PRO A 96 -5.81 -7.59 0.57
CA PRO A 96 -6.64 -7.37 -0.61
C PRO A 96 -6.84 -5.89 -1.00
N TYR A 97 -6.64 -4.98 -0.04
CA TYR A 97 -6.97 -3.55 -0.13
C TYR A 97 -5.74 -2.63 -0.13
N VAL A 98 -4.52 -3.16 -0.04
CA VAL A 98 -3.34 -2.28 -0.14
C VAL A 98 -3.16 -1.80 -1.58
N HIS A 99 -2.94 -0.49 -1.68
CA HIS A 99 -2.56 0.16 -2.91
C HIS A 99 -1.18 0.80 -2.75
N LEU A 100 -0.32 0.65 -3.76
CA LEU A 100 1.08 1.09 -3.73
C LEU A 100 1.21 2.61 -3.63
N GLY A 101 0.23 3.35 -4.17
CA GLY A 101 0.25 4.81 -4.22
C GLY A 101 -0.12 5.51 -2.90
N ASP A 102 -0.55 4.79 -1.88
CA ASP A 102 -1.06 5.38 -0.64
C ASP A 102 0.04 5.85 0.32
N GLY A 103 1.32 5.59 -0.01
CA GLY A 103 2.45 5.88 0.88
C GLY A 103 2.43 5.07 2.19
N THR A 104 1.60 4.03 2.27
CA THR A 104 1.42 3.16 3.43
C THR A 104 1.44 1.70 3.02
N PHE A 105 1.76 0.81 3.96
CA PHE A 105 1.76 -0.63 3.76
C PHE A 105 1.05 -1.35 4.89
N ASP A 106 0.61 -2.57 4.61
CA ASP A 106 0.02 -3.44 5.62
C ASP A 106 1.11 -4.26 6.31
N LEU A 107 1.27 -4.05 7.61
CA LEU A 107 2.07 -4.86 8.50
C LEU A 107 1.20 -5.96 9.10
N ILE A 108 1.46 -7.21 8.73
CA ILE A 108 0.80 -8.39 9.27
C ILE A 108 1.75 -9.11 10.22
N LEU A 109 1.40 -9.13 11.50
CA LEU A 109 2.12 -9.81 12.56
C LEU A 109 1.42 -11.13 12.87
N VAL A 110 2.11 -12.24 12.69
CA VAL A 110 1.59 -13.56 13.07
C VAL A 110 2.30 -14.00 14.34
N LYS A 111 1.60 -13.94 15.47
CA LYS A 111 2.11 -14.37 16.78
C LYS A 111 2.48 -15.85 16.74
N ARG A 112 3.48 -16.21 17.54
CA ARG A 112 3.96 -17.59 17.67
C ARG A 112 2.84 -18.47 18.21
N SER A 113 2.28 -19.28 17.34
CA SER A 113 1.29 -20.31 17.66
C SER A 113 1.91 -21.71 17.53
N TRP A 114 1.14 -22.72 17.90
CA TRP A 114 1.44 -24.09 17.44
C TRP A 114 1.29 -24.17 15.91
N PHE A 115 1.84 -25.22 15.31
CA PHE A 115 1.91 -25.45 13.86
C PHE A 115 0.53 -25.35 13.19
N THR A 116 -0.51 -25.85 13.85
CA THR A 116 -1.89 -25.77 13.35
C THR A 116 -2.40 -24.33 13.20
N GLY A 117 -2.00 -23.42 14.10
CA GLY A 117 -2.36 -22.00 14.02
C GLY A 117 -1.70 -21.31 12.83
N PHE A 118 -0.43 -21.65 12.55
CA PHE A 118 0.26 -21.10 11.39
C PHE A 118 -0.24 -21.71 10.08
N LEU A 119 -0.54 -23.01 10.06
CA LEU A 119 -1.12 -23.66 8.89
C LEU A 119 -2.51 -23.11 8.55
N ARG A 120 -3.35 -22.84 9.56
CA ARG A 120 -4.65 -22.17 9.36
C ARG A 120 -4.48 -20.79 8.71
N PHE A 121 -3.49 -20.03 9.14
CA PHE A 121 -3.13 -18.76 8.51
C PHE A 121 -2.76 -18.94 7.03
N LEU A 122 -1.88 -19.89 6.69
CA LEU A 122 -1.50 -20.16 5.30
C LEU A 122 -2.69 -20.59 4.44
N ILE A 123 -3.56 -21.46 4.96
CA ILE A 123 -4.76 -21.91 4.26
C ILE A 123 -5.71 -20.73 4.02
N GLN A 124 -5.91 -19.86 5.01
CA GLN A 124 -6.79 -18.71 4.89
C GLN A 124 -6.27 -17.71 3.85
N VAL A 125 -4.96 -17.45 3.82
CA VAL A 125 -4.32 -16.64 2.78
C VAL A 125 -4.54 -17.25 1.39
N ALA A 126 -4.44 -18.57 1.26
CA ALA A 126 -4.64 -19.25 -0.02
C ALA A 126 -6.12 -19.26 -0.48
N SER A 127 -7.07 -19.39 0.45
CA SER A 127 -8.50 -19.48 0.15
C SER A 127 -9.18 -18.11 0.03
N ASP A 128 -9.36 -17.42 1.15
CA ASP A 128 -9.97 -16.10 1.25
C ASP A 128 -9.09 -15.19 2.12
N GLY A 129 -8.17 -14.47 1.47
CA GLY A 129 -7.22 -13.58 2.14
C GLY A 129 -7.84 -12.36 2.84
N ARG A 130 -9.17 -12.15 2.73
CA ARG A 130 -9.88 -11.06 3.41
C ARG A 130 -10.11 -11.34 4.89
N THR A 131 -10.26 -12.61 5.28
CA THR A 131 -10.64 -13.03 6.64
C THR A 131 -9.45 -13.42 7.51
N ILE A 132 -8.21 -13.14 7.08
CA ILE A 132 -7.02 -13.45 7.88
C ILE A 132 -6.99 -12.68 9.21
N GLU A 133 -7.73 -11.56 9.31
CA GLU A 133 -7.89 -10.78 10.53
C GLU A 133 -8.76 -11.49 11.58
N ASP A 134 -9.57 -12.47 11.18
CA ASP A 134 -10.42 -13.24 12.09
C ASP A 134 -9.61 -14.28 12.89
N LEU A 135 -8.34 -14.49 12.52
CA LEU A 135 -7.44 -15.39 13.20
C LEU A 135 -6.87 -14.73 14.46
N HIS A 136 -7.14 -15.31 15.63
CA HIS A 136 -6.68 -14.83 16.94
C HIS A 136 -5.16 -14.59 17.06
N ASN A 137 -4.35 -15.26 16.26
CA ASN A 137 -2.89 -15.15 16.25
C ASN A 137 -2.35 -14.17 15.21
N VAL A 138 -3.22 -13.41 14.54
CA VAL A 138 -2.86 -12.48 13.47
C VAL A 138 -3.29 -11.06 13.85
N GLU A 139 -2.38 -10.11 13.68
CA GLU A 139 -2.66 -8.69 13.83
C GLU A 139 -2.29 -7.98 12.53
N ARG A 140 -3.15 -7.08 12.05
CA ARG A 140 -2.90 -6.25 10.86
C ARG A 140 -2.87 -4.77 11.28
N HIS A 141 -1.85 -4.06 10.83
CA HIS A 141 -1.69 -2.63 11.01
C HIS A 141 -1.38 -1.96 9.68
N ARG A 142 -2.09 -0.87 9.36
CA ARG A 142 -1.70 0.04 8.27
C ARG A 142 -0.65 1.00 8.82
N VAL A 143 0.55 1.02 8.26
CA VAL A 143 1.66 1.83 8.76
C VAL A 143 2.40 2.53 7.62
N SER A 144 2.99 3.69 7.90
CA SER A 144 3.90 4.40 7.00
C SER A 144 5.36 4.04 7.28
N GLU A 145 5.69 3.72 8.53
CA GLU A 145 7.05 3.40 8.98
C GLU A 145 7.02 2.20 9.93
N VAL A 146 8.06 1.37 9.88
CA VAL A 146 8.23 0.24 10.79
C VAL A 146 9.68 0.15 11.27
N LEU A 147 9.85 0.00 12.58
CA LEU A 147 11.14 -0.30 13.20
C LEU A 147 11.05 -1.68 13.85
N ILE A 148 11.82 -2.64 13.33
CA ILE A 148 11.88 -4.00 13.87
C ILE A 148 13.19 -4.17 14.64
N ARG A 149 13.09 -4.57 15.91
CA ARG A 149 14.24 -4.91 16.74
C ARG A 149 14.15 -6.36 17.20
N PRO A 150 15.11 -7.24 16.83
CA PRO A 150 15.15 -8.58 17.39
C PRO A 150 15.43 -8.50 18.90
N MET A 151 14.66 -9.23 19.70
CA MET A 151 14.91 -9.37 21.13
C MET A 151 15.72 -10.63 21.37
N GLN A 152 16.87 -10.49 22.03
CA GLN A 152 17.61 -11.64 22.53
C GLN A 152 16.82 -12.30 23.66
N LYS A 153 16.92 -13.62 23.73
CA LYS A 153 16.31 -14.41 24.79
C LYS A 153 17.42 -14.69 25.79
N ASP A 154 17.34 -14.07 26.97
CA ASP A 154 18.23 -14.37 28.10
C ASP A 154 18.13 -15.85 28.49
#